data_AF-A0A3S1CNK9-F1
#
_entry.id   AF-A0A3S1CNK9-F1
#
_cell.length_a   1.000
_cell.length_b   1.000
_cell.length_c   1.000
_cell.angle_alpha   90.00
_cell.angle_beta   90.00
_cell.angle_gamma   90.00
#
_symmetry.space_group_name_H-M   'P 1'
#
loop_
_entity.id
_entity.type
_entity.pdbx_description
1 polymer ?
#
loop_
_entity_poly.entity_id
_entity_poly.type
_entity_poly.pdbx_seq_one_letter_code
_entity_poly.pdbx_strand_id
1 'polypeptide(L)'
;VRAEDVASAPATLAVIGMAPAGRGFAGTVGPAQAVRIFTGAPLPAGADTIVIQENVRDLGGGSIEVTASTVAGRNIRRLGLDFSKGDVLLEKGRLLDPAALSLAASANHPQASVVKRPLVAIIATGDELLPPGSDLGPDQIISSNAYGVAAAARSV
;
A
#
# COMPACT_ATOMS: atom_id res chain seq x y z
N VAL A 1 -25.16 -3.17 6.65
CA VAL A 1 -26.63 -3.38 6.63
C VAL A 1 -26.99 -4.14 5.36
N ARG A 2 -28.24 -4.55 5.18
CA ARG A 2 -28.74 -5.00 3.88
C ARG A 2 -29.34 -3.79 3.16
N ALA A 3 -29.05 -3.61 1.87
CA ALA A 3 -29.44 -2.44 1.11
C ALA A 3 -30.96 -2.34 0.97
N GLU A 4 -31.66 -3.48 0.93
CA GLU A 4 -33.13 -3.53 0.92
C GLU A 4 -33.74 -2.90 2.18
N ASP A 5 -33.09 -3.04 3.35
CA ASP A 5 -33.58 -2.49 4.61
C ASP A 5 -33.43 -0.95 4.67
N VAL A 6 -32.63 -0.36 3.78
CA VAL A 6 -32.31 1.07 3.73
C VAL A 6 -32.51 1.68 2.33
N ALA A 7 -33.32 1.04 1.51
CA ALA A 7 -33.65 1.52 0.16
C ALA A 7 -34.48 2.82 0.21
N SER A 8 -35.22 3.02 1.29
CA SER A 8 -35.91 4.26 1.65
C SER A 8 -35.46 4.74 3.02
N ALA A 9 -35.55 6.05 3.26
CA ALA A 9 -35.30 6.64 4.57
C ALA A 9 -36.52 7.47 5.03
N PRO A 10 -36.78 7.56 6.34
CA PRO A 10 -36.01 6.95 7.43
C PRO A 10 -36.22 5.43 7.53
N ALA A 11 -35.21 4.73 8.06
CA ALA A 11 -35.30 3.29 8.33
C ALA A 11 -34.66 2.95 9.68
N THR A 12 -35.34 2.12 10.48
CA THR A 12 -34.86 1.73 11.82
C THR A 12 -34.25 0.34 11.79
N LEU A 13 -33.05 0.19 12.33
CA LEU A 13 -32.32 -1.09 12.37
C LEU A 13 -31.81 -1.40 13.78
N ALA A 14 -31.79 -2.69 14.13
CA ALA A 14 -31.18 -3.17 15.36
C ALA A 14 -29.68 -3.42 15.15
N VAL A 15 -28.83 -2.83 15.99
CA VAL A 15 -27.38 -3.05 16.00
C VAL A 15 -27.07 -4.33 16.78
N ILE A 16 -26.71 -5.39 16.06
CA ILE A 16 -26.49 -6.73 16.62
C ILE A 16 -25.02 -6.99 17.01
N GLY A 17 -24.13 -6.03 16.78
CA GLY A 17 -22.72 -6.16 17.11
C GLY A 17 -21.83 -5.11 16.44
N MET A 18 -20.52 -5.35 16.53
CA MET A 18 -19.50 -4.49 15.94
C MET A 18 -18.39 -5.28 15.25
N ALA A 19 -17.78 -4.68 14.24
CA ALA A 19 -16.65 -5.20 13.47
C ALA A 19 -15.54 -4.12 13.36
N PRO A 20 -14.63 -4.03 14.35
CA PRO A 20 -13.46 -3.16 14.26
C PRO A 20 -12.41 -3.70 13.27
N ALA A 21 -11.49 -2.84 12.84
CA ALA A 21 -10.40 -3.25 11.96
C ALA A 21 -9.57 -4.38 12.61
N GLY A 22 -9.24 -5.41 11.82
CA GLY A 22 -8.54 -6.61 12.31
C GLY A 22 -9.40 -7.63 13.06
N ARG A 23 -10.68 -7.33 13.35
CA ARG A 23 -11.61 -8.29 13.98
C ARG A 23 -13.01 -8.19 13.35
N GLY A 24 -13.33 -9.14 12.49
CA GLY A 24 -14.65 -9.26 11.87
C GLY A 24 -15.76 -9.61 12.88
N PHE A 25 -17.00 -9.41 12.45
CA PHE A 25 -18.18 -9.93 13.15
C PHE A 25 -18.49 -11.34 12.63
N ALA A 26 -18.59 -12.32 13.53
CA ALA A 26 -18.78 -13.74 13.17
C ALA A 26 -20.23 -14.12 12.82
N GLY A 27 -21.21 -13.27 13.18
CA GLY A 27 -22.61 -13.49 12.87
C GLY A 27 -23.00 -13.07 11.46
N THR A 28 -24.27 -13.24 11.12
CA THR A 28 -24.86 -12.79 9.86
C THR A 28 -25.85 -11.67 10.11
N VAL A 29 -25.81 -10.62 9.28
CA VAL A 29 -26.76 -9.52 9.28
C VAL A 29 -28.05 -9.99 8.60
N GLY A 30 -29.13 -10.10 9.38
CA GLY A 30 -30.47 -10.40 8.89
C GLY A 30 -31.27 -9.15 8.51
N PRO A 31 -32.56 -9.32 8.17
CA PRO A 31 -33.47 -8.21 7.91
C PRO A 31 -33.57 -7.26 9.11
N ALA A 32 -33.66 -5.95 8.82
CA ALA A 32 -33.72 -4.88 9.82
C ALA A 32 -32.57 -4.90 10.85
N GLN A 33 -31.41 -5.47 10.50
CA GLN A 33 -30.24 -5.54 11.36
C GLN A 33 -29.05 -4.77 10.79
N ALA A 34 -28.20 -4.31 11.71
CA ALA A 34 -26.98 -3.59 11.41
C ALA A 34 -25.82 -4.11 12.28
N VAL A 35 -24.61 -3.99 11.76
CA VAL A 35 -23.38 -4.18 12.53
C VAL A 35 -22.59 -2.89 12.41
N ARG A 36 -22.12 -2.37 13.54
CA ARG A 36 -21.25 -1.19 13.54
C ARG A 36 -19.88 -1.58 13.00
N ILE A 37 -19.55 -1.12 11.80
CA ILE A 37 -18.32 -1.45 11.10
C ILE A 37 -17.38 -0.25 11.06
N PHE A 38 -16.07 -0.49 11.08
CA PHE A 38 -15.04 0.53 10.96
C PHE A 38 -14.22 0.33 9.67
N THR A 39 -13.60 1.40 9.18
CA THR A 39 -12.76 1.35 7.98
C THR A 39 -11.68 0.27 8.10
N GLY A 40 -11.57 -0.58 7.08
CA GLY A 40 -10.60 -1.69 7.03
C GLY A 40 -11.11 -3.01 7.64
N ALA A 41 -12.30 -3.04 8.25
CA ALA A 41 -12.91 -4.28 8.69
C ALA A 41 -13.55 -5.06 7.53
N PRO A 42 -13.52 -6.41 7.56
CA PRO A 42 -14.23 -7.23 6.58
C PRO A 42 -15.74 -7.02 6.70
N LEU A 43 -16.42 -6.98 5.56
CA LEU A 43 -17.89 -6.85 5.51
C LEU A 43 -18.54 -8.09 6.18
N PRO A 44 -19.43 -7.91 7.16
CA PRO A 44 -20.14 -9.01 7.79
C PRO A 44 -20.99 -9.81 6.79
N ALA A 45 -21.13 -11.12 7.04
CA ALA A 45 -22.02 -11.95 6.24
C ALA A 45 -23.45 -11.39 6.23
N GLY A 46 -24.14 -11.48 5.10
CA GLY A 46 -25.49 -10.96 4.92
C GLY A 46 -25.56 -9.46 4.63
N ALA A 47 -24.55 -8.65 4.98
CA ALA A 47 -24.50 -7.25 4.59
C ALA A 47 -24.01 -7.09 3.14
N ASP A 48 -24.57 -6.12 2.43
CA ASP A 48 -24.24 -5.80 1.03
C ASP A 48 -24.02 -4.29 0.80
N THR A 49 -24.15 -3.46 1.84
CA THR A 49 -23.86 -2.03 1.80
C THR A 49 -23.49 -1.45 3.17
N ILE A 50 -22.79 -0.32 3.16
CA ILE A 50 -22.36 0.41 4.36
C ILE A 50 -22.92 1.84 4.31
N VAL A 51 -23.73 2.18 5.31
CA VAL A 51 -24.19 3.56 5.57
C VAL A 51 -23.13 4.26 6.43
N ILE A 52 -22.73 5.47 6.03
CA ILE A 52 -21.77 6.28 6.79
C ILE A 52 -22.41 6.82 8.07
N GLN A 53 -21.62 7.01 9.13
CA GLN A 53 -22.14 7.36 10.45
C GLN A 53 -22.89 8.72 10.45
N GLU A 54 -22.52 9.63 9.57
CA GLU A 54 -23.15 10.93 9.37
C GLU A 54 -24.62 10.82 8.95
N ASN A 55 -25.01 9.70 8.32
CA ASN A 55 -26.37 9.41 7.87
C ASN A 55 -27.12 8.48 8.85
N VAL A 56 -26.68 8.42 10.10
CA VAL A 56 -27.25 7.56 11.14
C VAL A 56 -27.45 8.34 12.42
N ARG A 57 -28.64 8.21 13.03
CA ARG A 57 -28.93 8.67 14.39
C ARG A 57 -28.99 7.48 15.34
N ASP A 58 -28.37 7.63 16.50
CA ASP A 58 -28.51 6.66 17.60
C ASP A 58 -29.82 6.93 18.33
N LEU A 59 -30.70 5.91 18.40
CA LEU A 59 -31.97 5.98 19.13
C LEU A 59 -31.84 5.42 20.55
N GLY A 60 -30.67 4.91 20.93
CA GLY A 60 -30.43 4.23 22.20
C GLY A 60 -30.88 2.76 22.17
N GLY A 61 -30.48 2.00 23.21
CA GLY A 61 -30.90 0.60 23.37
C GLY A 61 -30.42 -0.35 22.25
N GLY A 62 -29.40 0.04 21.48
CA GLY A 62 -28.93 -0.74 20.33
C GLY A 62 -29.78 -0.55 19.07
N SER A 63 -30.59 0.51 18.99
CA SER A 63 -31.39 0.86 17.81
C SER A 63 -30.83 2.10 17.12
N ILE A 64 -30.86 2.12 15.79
CA ILE A 64 -30.42 3.25 14.98
C ILE A 64 -31.48 3.63 13.95
N GLU A 65 -31.53 4.92 13.58
CA GLU A 65 -32.28 5.44 12.44
C GLU A 65 -31.32 5.84 11.33
N VAL A 66 -31.46 5.21 10.16
CA VAL A 66 -30.80 5.63 8.93
C VAL A 66 -31.60 6.79 8.33
N THR A 67 -30.96 7.94 8.17
CA THR A 67 -31.61 9.19 7.75
C THR A 67 -31.54 9.44 6.25
N ALA A 68 -30.72 8.68 5.52
CA ALA A 68 -30.60 8.77 4.07
C ALA A 68 -30.49 7.38 3.43
N SER A 69 -31.26 7.14 2.36
CA SER A 69 -31.27 5.87 1.64
C SER A 69 -29.89 5.56 1.05
N THR A 70 -29.53 4.28 1.00
CA THR A 70 -28.24 3.83 0.47
C THR A 70 -28.44 2.64 -0.48
N VAL A 71 -27.70 2.62 -1.59
CA VAL A 71 -27.76 1.55 -2.60
C VAL A 71 -26.81 0.40 -2.28
N ALA A 72 -27.07 -0.78 -2.88
CA ALA A 72 -26.19 -1.93 -2.78
C ALA A 72 -24.76 -1.61 -3.24
N GLY A 73 -23.76 -2.18 -2.55
CA GLY A 73 -22.34 -2.03 -2.86
C GLY A 73 -21.71 -0.70 -2.45
N ARG A 74 -22.47 0.26 -1.91
CA ARG A 74 -21.93 1.57 -1.53
C ARG A 74 -20.93 1.44 -0.38
N ASN A 75 -19.83 2.18 -0.48
CA ASN A 75 -18.73 2.23 0.49
C ASN A 75 -18.03 0.89 0.76
N ILE A 76 -18.21 -0.11 -0.10
CA ILE A 76 -17.52 -1.40 -0.01
C ILE A 76 -16.34 -1.41 -0.99
N ARG A 77 -15.15 -1.67 -0.47
CA ARG A 77 -13.96 -1.97 -1.28
C ARG A 77 -13.95 -3.47 -1.56
N ARG A 78 -14.15 -3.86 -2.82
CA ARG A 78 -14.19 -5.26 -3.22
C ARG A 78 -12.80 -5.88 -3.20
N LEU A 79 -12.75 -7.19 -2.99
CA LEU A 79 -11.52 -7.96 -3.18
C LEU A 79 -11.01 -7.73 -4.61
N GLY A 80 -9.71 -7.45 -4.75
CA GLY A 80 -9.10 -7.19 -6.04
C GLY A 80 -9.30 -5.77 -6.60
N LEU A 81 -9.77 -4.82 -5.79
CA LEU A 81 -9.99 -3.43 -6.22
C LEU A 81 -8.70 -2.76 -6.75
N ASP A 82 -7.59 -2.96 -6.04
CA ASP A 82 -6.29 -2.38 -6.42
C ASP A 82 -5.50 -3.33 -7.33
N PHE A 83 -5.41 -4.61 -6.96
CA PHE A 83 -4.67 -5.64 -7.70
C PHE A 83 -5.31 -7.01 -7.58
N SER A 84 -5.20 -7.82 -8.62
CA SER A 84 -5.63 -9.21 -8.65
C SER A 84 -4.46 -10.19 -8.49
N LYS A 85 -4.78 -11.41 -8.05
CA LYS A 85 -3.78 -12.47 -7.99
C LYS A 85 -3.29 -12.80 -9.41
N GLY A 86 -1.98 -12.69 -9.60
CA GLY A 86 -1.31 -12.93 -10.89
C GLY A 86 -0.89 -11.65 -11.61
N ASP A 87 -1.32 -10.48 -11.14
CA ASP A 87 -0.87 -9.21 -11.70
C ASP A 87 0.63 -9.01 -11.47
N VAL A 88 1.31 -8.46 -12.49
CA VAL A 88 2.71 -8.07 -12.38
C VAL A 88 2.77 -6.69 -11.72
N LEU A 89 3.15 -6.64 -10.45
CA LEU A 89 3.21 -5.40 -9.68
C LEU A 89 4.49 -4.59 -9.93
N LEU A 90 5.61 -5.29 -10.17
CA LEU A 90 6.90 -4.70 -10.45
C LEU A 90 7.50 -5.37 -11.68
N GLU A 91 7.79 -4.58 -12.70
CA GLU A 91 8.43 -5.08 -13.92
C GLU A 91 9.92 -5.39 -13.68
N LYS A 92 10.46 -6.30 -14.48
CA LYS A 92 11.89 -6.60 -14.47
C LYS A 92 12.69 -5.35 -14.85
N GLY A 93 13.73 -5.05 -14.07
CA GLY A 93 14.57 -3.87 -14.27
C GLY A 93 14.05 -2.61 -13.57
N ARG A 94 12.89 -2.69 -12.90
CA ARG A 94 12.41 -1.62 -12.03
C ARG A 94 13.39 -1.38 -10.88
N LEU A 95 13.84 -0.14 -10.75
CA LEU A 95 14.61 0.31 -9.59
C LEU A 95 13.74 0.23 -8.33
N LEU A 96 14.27 -0.36 -7.25
CA LEU A 96 13.60 -0.46 -5.97
C LEU A 96 13.72 0.84 -5.17
N ASP A 97 12.95 1.83 -5.58
CA ASP A 97 12.72 3.08 -4.84
C ASP A 97 11.71 2.88 -3.68
N PRO A 98 11.45 3.88 -2.82
CA PRO A 98 10.54 3.72 -1.68
C PRO A 98 9.14 3.23 -2.06
N ALA A 99 8.62 3.66 -3.23
CA ALA A 99 7.30 3.24 -3.71
C ALA A 99 7.31 1.77 -4.12
N ALA A 100 8.33 1.34 -4.88
CA ALA A 100 8.47 -0.06 -5.28
C ALA A 100 8.64 -1.00 -4.08
N LEU A 101 9.41 -0.58 -3.06
CA LEU A 101 9.57 -1.35 -1.83
C LEU A 101 8.24 -1.47 -1.05
N SER A 102 7.49 -0.37 -0.94
CA SER A 102 6.16 -0.39 -0.30
C SER A 102 5.20 -1.33 -1.03
N LEU A 103 5.21 -1.33 -2.37
CA LEU A 103 4.37 -2.20 -3.18
C LEU A 103 4.76 -3.69 -3.05
N ALA A 104 6.06 -4.01 -3.05
CA ALA A 104 6.51 -5.37 -2.81
C ALA A 104 6.12 -5.88 -1.41
N ALA A 105 6.28 -5.03 -0.39
CA ALA A 105 5.92 -5.37 0.98
C ALA A 105 4.41 -5.53 1.17
N SER A 106 3.59 -4.66 0.58
CA SER A 106 2.13 -4.75 0.66
C SER A 106 1.58 -6.02 -0.02
N ALA A 107 2.29 -6.50 -1.05
CA ALA A 107 2.03 -7.79 -1.69
C ALA A 107 2.58 -9.00 -0.89
N ASN A 108 3.07 -8.78 0.33
CA ASN A 108 3.60 -9.80 1.23
C ASN A 108 4.82 -10.57 0.68
N HIS A 109 5.69 -9.88 -0.07
CA HIS A 109 6.98 -10.44 -0.51
C HIS A 109 8.11 -9.99 0.44
N PRO A 110 8.59 -10.87 1.35
CA PRO A 110 9.64 -10.51 2.31
C PRO A 110 11.04 -10.41 1.67
N GLN A 111 11.20 -10.94 0.46
CA GLN A 111 12.44 -10.93 -0.32
C GLN A 111 12.11 -10.70 -1.79
N ALA A 112 13.02 -10.04 -2.50
CA ALA A 112 12.92 -9.81 -3.94
C ALA A 112 14.21 -10.28 -4.63
N SER A 113 14.04 -10.91 -5.80
CA SER A 113 15.18 -11.22 -6.68
C SER A 113 15.65 -9.93 -7.35
N VAL A 114 16.91 -9.56 -7.13
CA VAL A 114 17.52 -8.36 -7.70
C VAL A 114 18.73 -8.73 -8.53
N VAL A 115 19.12 -7.85 -9.45
CA VAL A 115 20.41 -7.96 -10.12
C VAL A 115 21.51 -7.63 -9.12
N LYS A 116 22.57 -8.43 -9.10
CA LYS A 116 23.75 -8.14 -8.29
C LYS A 116 24.41 -6.86 -8.82
N ARG A 117 24.86 -6.00 -7.92
CA ARG A 117 25.63 -4.81 -8.30
C ARG A 117 26.88 -5.26 -9.09
N PRO A 118 27.13 -4.74 -10.30
CA PRO A 118 28.33 -5.08 -11.06
C PRO A 118 29.59 -4.80 -10.26
N LEU A 119 30.59 -5.68 -10.39
CA LEU A 119 31.92 -5.45 -9.83
C LEU A 119 32.77 -4.75 -10.89
N VAL A 120 33.29 -3.57 -10.56
CA VAL A 120 34.07 -2.74 -11.49
C VAL A 120 35.46 -2.51 -10.91
N ALA A 121 36.50 -2.90 -11.66
CA ALA A 121 37.90 -2.57 -11.36
C ALA A 121 38.32 -1.34 -12.18
N ILE A 122 39.02 -0.40 -11.55
CA ILE A 122 39.45 0.87 -12.17
C ILE A 122 40.95 0.98 -12.00
N ILE A 123 41.66 1.19 -13.10
CA ILE A 123 43.12 1.30 -13.14
C ILE A 123 43.46 2.57 -13.93
N ALA A 124 44.31 3.41 -13.34
CA ALA A 124 44.97 4.49 -14.04
C ALA A 124 46.38 4.02 -14.41
N THR A 125 46.78 4.23 -15.66
CA THR A 125 48.08 3.80 -16.19
C THR A 125 48.75 4.98 -16.87
N GLY A 126 50.04 5.16 -16.60
CA GLY A 126 50.85 6.26 -17.13
C GLY A 126 51.97 6.54 -16.14
N ASP A 127 53.21 6.60 -16.63
CA ASP A 127 54.38 6.88 -15.79
C ASP A 127 54.35 8.32 -15.25
N GLU A 128 53.60 9.20 -15.91
CA GLU A 128 53.35 10.58 -15.52
C GLU A 128 52.35 10.70 -14.36
N LEU A 129 51.58 9.65 -14.04
CA LEU A 129 50.44 9.74 -13.14
C LEU A 129 50.81 9.49 -11.68
N LEU A 130 50.58 10.47 -10.82
CA LEU A 130 50.69 10.36 -9.36
C LEU A 130 49.32 10.51 -8.66
N PRO A 131 49.12 9.91 -7.47
CA PRO A 131 47.88 10.10 -6.73
C PRO A 131 47.77 11.54 -6.16
N PRO A 132 46.55 12.03 -5.87
CA PRO A 132 46.35 13.30 -5.18
C PRO A 132 47.09 13.37 -3.85
N GLY A 133 47.76 14.49 -3.59
CA GLY A 133 48.58 14.71 -2.39
C GLY A 133 50.05 14.33 -2.56
N SER A 134 50.47 13.82 -3.72
CA SER A 134 51.87 13.63 -4.06
C SER A 134 52.57 14.94 -4.47
N ASP A 135 53.88 14.99 -4.25
CA ASP A 135 54.75 16.03 -4.80
C ASP A 135 55.06 15.72 -6.28
N LEU A 136 54.87 16.70 -7.16
CA LEU A 136 55.03 16.53 -8.61
C LEU A 136 56.47 16.76 -9.06
N GLY A 137 56.97 15.87 -9.91
CA GLY A 137 58.13 16.10 -10.75
C GLY A 137 57.80 16.93 -12.02
N PRO A 138 58.82 17.27 -12.83
CA PRO A 138 58.65 18.13 -14.01
C PRO A 138 57.68 17.59 -15.08
N ASP A 139 57.62 16.27 -15.23
CA ASP A 139 56.84 15.58 -16.26
C ASP A 139 55.68 14.74 -15.66
N GLN A 140 55.26 15.06 -14.43
CA GLN A 140 54.22 14.33 -13.72
C GLN A 140 52.96 15.18 -13.52
N ILE A 141 51.81 14.51 -13.47
CA ILE A 141 50.49 15.09 -13.23
C ILE A 141 49.70 14.24 -12.23
N ILE A 142 48.69 14.83 -11.61
CA ILE A 142 47.83 14.13 -10.67
C ILE A 142 46.75 13.34 -11.42
N SER A 143 46.67 12.04 -11.16
CA SER A 143 45.61 11.16 -11.65
C SER A 143 44.28 11.51 -11.00
N SER A 144 43.37 12.14 -11.76
CA SER A 144 42.05 12.57 -11.28
C SER A 144 40.91 11.73 -11.86
N ASN A 145 41.05 11.22 -13.09
CA ASN A 145 39.98 10.53 -13.82
C ASN A 145 39.49 9.27 -13.09
N ALA A 146 40.37 8.51 -12.46
CA ALA A 146 39.98 7.30 -11.72
C ALA A 146 38.94 7.61 -10.62
N TYR A 147 39.02 8.76 -9.97
CA TYR A 147 38.06 9.20 -8.95
C TYR A 147 36.70 9.55 -9.55
N GLY A 148 36.69 10.30 -10.66
CA GLY A 148 35.47 10.66 -11.37
C GLY A 148 34.75 9.44 -11.95
N VAL A 149 35.50 8.52 -12.58
CA VAL A 149 34.98 7.26 -13.12
C VAL A 149 34.44 6.37 -12.01
N ALA A 150 35.13 6.28 -10.86
CA ALA A 150 34.66 5.52 -9.71
C ALA A 150 33.34 6.08 -9.15
N ALA A 151 33.20 7.40 -9.07
CA ALA A 151 31.97 8.03 -8.62
C ALA A 151 30.81 7.78 -9.61
N ALA A 152 31.04 7.96 -10.91
CA ALA A 152 30.05 7.72 -11.96
C ALA A 152 29.58 6.25 -12.00
N ALA A 153 30.51 5.29 -11.82
CA ALA A 153 30.17 3.87 -11.76
C ALA A 153 29.34 3.49 -10.52
N ARG A 154 29.37 4.29 -9.44
CA ARG A 154 28.56 4.06 -8.22
C ARG A 154 27.20 4.74 -8.24
N SER A 155 27.02 5.78 -9.05
CA SER A 155 25.78 6.56 -9.13
C SER A 155 24.70 5.91 -9.99
N VAL A 156 25.03 4.79 -10.65
CA VAL A 156 24.10 3.97 -11.45
C VAL A 156 23.52 2.80 -10.66
#